data_AF-A0A6A3AP27-F1
#
_entry.id   AF-A0A6A3AP27-F1
#
_cell.length_a   1.000
_cell.length_b   1.000
_cell.length_c   1.000
_cell.angle_alpha   90.00
_cell.angle_beta   90.00
_cell.angle_gamma   90.00
#
_symmetry.space_group_name_H-M   'P 1'
#
loop_
_entity.id
_entity.type
_entity.pdbx_description
1 polymer ?
#
loop_
_entity_poly.entity_id
_entity_poly.type
_entity_poly.pdbx_seq_one_letter_code
_entity_poly.pdbx_strand_id
1 'polypeptide(L)'
;MIRNMKLFNQAVFSYDSVLCALAEIVSMRCVDGIEGRTGLMGIDYSTAFRLYTELGFRDYPVDYVEDLTKPFVSIYFGAAYFAWLSMYEGRERNLQFTVQAYVSGPENVNLEAKSPQWDKFEQALTMYNVRKERREVHRHVT
;
A
#
# COMPACT_ATOMS: atom_id res chain seq x y z
N MET A 1 -7.02 6.97 15.46
CA MET A 1 -6.12 6.19 16.35
C MET A 1 -5.06 5.51 15.49
N ILE A 2 -4.07 6.24 14.96
CA ILE A 2 -2.91 5.66 14.27
C ILE A 2 -1.90 5.33 15.36
N ARG A 3 -2.14 4.25 16.09
CA ARG A 3 -1.15 3.75 17.07
C ARG A 3 0.08 3.34 16.29
N ASN A 4 1.22 3.92 16.66
CA ASN A 4 2.57 3.56 16.25
C ASN A 4 2.65 2.13 15.75
N MET A 5 2.51 2.03 14.43
CA MET A 5 2.47 0.79 13.70
C MET A 5 3.94 0.37 13.59
N LYS A 6 4.42 -0.36 14.60
CA LYS A 6 5.71 -1.07 14.58
C LYS A 6 5.64 -2.23 13.57
N LEU A 7 5.23 -1.93 12.34
CA LEU A 7 5.32 -2.87 11.22
C LEU A 7 6.73 -2.75 10.68
N PHE A 8 7.38 -3.90 10.51
CA PHE A 8 8.77 -4.06 10.04
C PHE A 8 9.83 -3.79 11.11
N ASN A 9 10.00 -4.77 11.98
CA ASN A 9 11.26 -4.99 12.67
C ASN A 9 12.28 -5.59 11.67
N GLN A 10 12.68 -4.80 10.68
CA GLN A 10 13.83 -5.07 9.82
C GLN A 10 14.28 -3.72 9.25
N ALA A 11 15.50 -3.32 9.57
CA ALA A 11 16.11 -2.03 9.28
C ALA A 11 16.33 -1.73 7.78
N VAL A 12 15.48 -2.23 6.88
CA VAL A 12 15.76 -2.30 5.45
C VAL A 12 14.91 -1.32 4.63
N PHE A 13 13.62 -1.12 4.95
CA PHE A 13 12.73 -0.30 4.12
C PHE A 13 11.75 0.54 4.93
N SER A 14 11.53 1.79 4.51
CA SER A 14 10.61 2.71 5.19
C SER A 14 9.19 2.64 4.64
N TYR A 15 8.20 2.92 5.50
CA TYR A 15 6.77 2.78 5.19
C TYR A 15 6.33 3.68 4.00
N ASP A 16 6.89 4.87 3.90
CA ASP A 16 6.72 5.78 2.76
C ASP A 16 7.21 5.16 1.44
N SER A 17 8.37 4.48 1.44
CA SER A 17 8.90 3.79 0.26
C SER A 17 7.99 2.63 -0.16
N VAL A 18 7.41 1.90 0.80
CA VAL A 18 6.47 0.81 0.55
C VAL A 18 5.19 1.33 -0.11
N LEU A 19 4.59 2.41 0.41
CA LEU A 19 3.41 3.00 -0.20
C LEU A 19 3.70 3.57 -1.60
N CYS A 20 4.87 4.20 -1.80
CA CYS A 20 5.29 4.67 -3.12
C CYS A 20 5.44 3.50 -4.11
N ALA A 21 6.06 2.40 -3.69
CA ALA A 21 6.20 1.21 -4.51
C ALA A 21 4.85 0.55 -4.84
N LEU A 22 3.90 0.54 -3.89
CA LEU A 22 2.53 0.10 -4.14
C LEU A 22 1.86 0.98 -5.20
N ALA A 23 1.85 2.31 -5.02
CA ALA A 23 1.29 3.24 -6.00
C ALA A 23 1.91 3.05 -7.40
N GLU A 24 3.22 2.77 -7.48
CA GLU A 24 3.88 2.43 -8.75
C GLU A 24 3.26 1.19 -9.41
N ILE A 25 3.14 0.09 -8.67
CA ILE A 25 2.69 -1.18 -9.26
C ILE A 25 1.18 -1.27 -9.46
N VAL A 26 0.39 -0.49 -8.73
CA VAL A 26 -1.08 -0.55 -8.79
C VAL A 26 -1.70 0.49 -9.72
N SER A 27 -1.07 1.64 -9.90
CA SER A 27 -1.64 2.74 -10.70
C SER A 27 -0.61 3.43 -11.58
N MET A 28 0.65 2.99 -11.61
CA MET A 28 1.75 3.73 -12.25
C MET A 28 1.86 5.18 -11.73
N ARG A 29 1.44 5.41 -10.47
CA ARG A 29 1.32 6.73 -9.83
C ARG A 29 0.31 7.67 -10.49
N CYS A 30 -0.61 7.16 -11.30
CA CYS A 30 -1.71 7.93 -11.86
C CYS A 30 -2.71 8.28 -10.76
N VAL A 31 -2.95 9.58 -10.55
CA VAL A 31 -3.84 10.07 -9.48
C VAL A 31 -5.26 9.54 -9.64
N ASP A 32 -5.77 9.51 -10.86
CA ASP A 32 -7.11 9.00 -11.18
C ASP A 32 -7.14 7.46 -11.28
N GLY A 33 -5.98 6.81 -11.20
CA GLY A 33 -5.82 5.37 -11.39
C GLY A 33 -5.57 4.97 -12.84
N ILE A 34 -5.77 3.69 -13.13
CA ILE A 34 -5.65 3.09 -14.47
C ILE A 34 -6.88 2.21 -14.73
N GLU A 35 -7.00 1.67 -15.94
CA GLU A 35 -8.12 0.78 -16.27
C GLU A 35 -8.25 -0.37 -15.26
N GLY A 36 -9.43 -0.49 -14.65
CA GLY A 36 -9.74 -1.49 -13.62
C GLY A 36 -9.21 -1.19 -12.22
N ARG A 37 -8.54 -0.06 -11.98
CA ARG A 37 -8.04 0.35 -10.65
C ARG A 37 -8.24 1.83 -10.42
N THR A 38 -9.21 2.19 -9.58
CA THR A 38 -9.54 3.59 -9.29
C THR A 38 -8.53 4.23 -8.35
N GLY A 39 -8.09 5.43 -8.69
CA GLY A 39 -7.27 6.26 -7.82
C GLY A 39 -5.82 5.81 -7.67
N LEU A 40 -5.04 6.65 -7.00
CA LEU A 40 -3.61 6.46 -6.78
C LEU A 40 -3.24 5.12 -6.14
N MET A 41 -4.04 4.62 -5.20
CA MET A 41 -3.76 3.36 -4.49
C MET A 41 -4.49 2.13 -5.05
N GLY A 42 -5.28 2.30 -6.11
CA GLY A 42 -5.83 1.21 -6.92
C GLY A 42 -6.62 0.16 -6.15
N ILE A 43 -7.30 0.54 -5.06
CA ILE A 43 -8.19 -0.35 -4.30
C ILE A 43 -9.61 -0.27 -4.85
N ASP A 44 -10.37 -1.35 -4.69
CA ASP A 44 -11.78 -1.37 -5.04
C ASP A 44 -12.62 -0.58 -4.04
N TYR A 45 -13.68 0.06 -4.53
CA TYR A 45 -14.66 0.76 -3.68
C TYR A 45 -15.24 -0.15 -2.59
N SER A 46 -15.54 -1.42 -2.90
CA SER A 46 -16.03 -2.38 -1.89
C SER A 46 -15.04 -2.59 -0.74
N THR A 47 -13.74 -2.60 -1.03
CA THR A 47 -12.69 -2.70 -0.01
C THR A 47 -12.63 -1.43 0.84
N ALA A 48 -12.64 -0.25 0.21
CA ALA A 48 -12.65 1.02 0.92
C ALA A 48 -13.90 1.18 1.80
N PHE A 49 -15.07 0.85 1.27
CA PHE A 49 -16.34 0.91 1.96
C PHE A 49 -16.38 -0.04 3.16
N ARG A 50 -15.84 -1.27 3.02
CA ARG A 50 -15.70 -2.21 4.14
C ARG A 50 -14.76 -1.68 5.22
N LEU A 51 -13.63 -1.08 4.84
CA LEU A 51 -12.70 -0.45 5.78
C LEU A 51 -13.39 0.68 6.58
N TYR A 52 -14.20 1.48 5.90
CA TYR A 52 -14.95 2.59 6.50
C TYR A 52 -16.08 2.13 7.44
N THR A 53 -16.93 1.21 6.96
CA THR A 53 -18.15 0.80 7.66
C THR A 53 -17.91 -0.25 8.74
N GLU A 54 -17.07 -1.26 8.47
CA GLU A 54 -16.89 -2.42 9.34
C GLU A 54 -15.62 -2.34 10.19
N LEU A 55 -14.52 -1.81 9.64
CA LEU A 55 -13.21 -1.82 10.30
C LEU A 55 -12.85 -0.49 11.00
N GLY A 56 -13.70 0.54 10.87
CA GLY A 56 -13.61 1.78 11.64
C GLY A 56 -12.61 2.82 11.12
N PHE A 57 -12.14 2.69 9.87
CA PHE A 57 -11.28 3.69 9.22
C PHE A 57 -12.14 4.88 8.72
N ARG A 58 -12.40 5.84 9.61
CA ARG A 58 -13.40 6.92 9.41
C ARG A 58 -12.84 8.33 9.23
N ASP A 59 -11.52 8.48 9.04
CA ASP A 59 -10.92 9.82 8.94
C ASP A 59 -11.27 10.52 7.60
N TYR A 60 -11.71 9.75 6.59
CA TYR A 60 -12.25 10.26 5.33
C TYR A 60 -13.57 9.55 5.00
N PRO A 61 -14.62 10.28 4.59
CA PRO A 61 -15.83 9.66 4.05
C PRO A 61 -15.56 9.02 2.68
N VAL A 62 -16.26 7.93 2.40
CA VAL A 62 -16.26 7.24 1.09
C VAL A 62 -17.66 6.77 0.79
N ASP A 63 -18.38 7.56 0.01
CA ASP A 63 -19.78 7.32 -0.34
C ASP A 63 -19.92 6.85 -1.80
N TYR A 64 -18.94 7.18 -2.65
CA TYR A 64 -18.93 6.87 -4.06
C TYR A 64 -17.56 6.37 -4.55
N VAL A 65 -17.53 5.70 -5.70
CA VAL A 65 -16.29 5.21 -6.33
C VAL A 65 -15.35 6.37 -6.63
N GLU A 66 -15.89 7.49 -7.08
CA GLU A 66 -15.18 8.71 -7.47
C GLU A 66 -14.46 9.35 -6.27
N ASP A 67 -14.86 9.05 -5.03
CA ASP A 67 -14.12 9.55 -3.86
C ASP A 67 -12.68 9.01 -3.83
N LEU A 68 -12.43 7.83 -4.40
CA LEU A 68 -11.10 7.23 -4.45
C LEU A 68 -10.16 7.91 -5.45
N THR A 69 -10.63 8.78 -6.34
CA THR A 69 -9.75 9.59 -7.21
C THR A 69 -9.15 10.78 -6.44
N LYS A 70 -9.73 11.16 -5.30
CA LYS A 70 -9.17 12.19 -4.41
C LYS A 70 -7.88 11.64 -3.78
N PRO A 71 -6.69 12.25 -4.02
CA PRO A 71 -5.41 11.66 -3.63
C PRO A 71 -5.31 11.26 -2.15
N PHE A 72 -5.79 12.10 -1.24
CA PHE A 72 -5.74 11.83 0.19
C PHE A 72 -6.69 10.71 0.63
N VAL A 73 -7.87 10.61 0.00
CA VAL A 73 -8.82 9.52 0.26
C VAL A 73 -8.23 8.21 -0.25
N SER A 74 -7.66 8.21 -1.47
CA SER A 74 -6.97 7.06 -2.06
C SER A 74 -5.83 6.56 -1.17
N ILE A 75 -4.92 7.45 -0.77
CA ILE A 75 -3.77 7.11 0.09
C ILE A 75 -4.26 6.60 1.45
N TYR A 76 -5.26 7.24 2.06
CA TYR A 76 -5.80 6.84 3.35
C TYR A 76 -6.29 5.40 3.33
N PHE A 77 -7.20 5.08 2.40
CA PHE A 77 -7.76 3.73 2.34
C PHE A 77 -6.75 2.70 1.82
N GLY A 78 -5.82 3.08 0.93
CA GLY A 78 -4.71 2.22 0.55
C GLY A 78 -3.80 1.86 1.72
N ALA A 79 -3.40 2.86 2.52
CA ALA A 79 -2.60 2.62 3.72
C ALA A 79 -3.35 1.80 4.78
N ALA A 80 -4.65 2.07 4.97
CA ALA A 80 -5.53 1.31 5.86
C ALA A 80 -5.67 -0.16 5.42
N TYR A 81 -5.86 -0.40 4.12
CA TYR A 81 -5.96 -1.76 3.59
C TYR A 81 -4.65 -2.52 3.78
N PHE A 82 -3.52 -1.88 3.45
CA PHE A 82 -2.19 -2.46 3.67
C PHE A 82 -1.95 -2.79 5.15
N ALA A 83 -2.31 -1.88 6.06
CA ALA A 83 -2.21 -2.10 7.50
C ALA A 83 -3.08 -3.29 7.96
N TRP A 84 -4.32 -3.36 7.50
CA TRP A 84 -5.22 -4.48 7.82
C TRP A 84 -4.68 -5.82 7.30
N LEU A 85 -4.15 -5.86 6.07
CA LEU A 85 -3.54 -7.04 5.49
C LEU A 85 -2.28 -7.52 6.24
N SER A 86 -1.51 -6.59 6.81
CA SER A 86 -0.34 -6.94 7.63
C SER A 86 -0.68 -7.73 8.90
N MET A 87 -1.95 -7.70 9.33
CA MET A 87 -2.49 -8.43 10.47
C MET A 87 -3.63 -9.39 10.07
N TYR A 88 -3.66 -9.82 8.79
CA TYR A 88 -4.76 -10.60 8.24
C TYR A 88 -5.02 -11.91 9.01
N GLU A 89 -6.27 -12.17 9.38
CA GLU A 89 -6.72 -13.29 10.24
C GLU A 89 -6.15 -13.25 11.68
N GLY A 90 -5.85 -12.05 12.20
CA GLY A 90 -5.34 -11.89 13.57
C GLY A 90 -3.89 -12.34 13.74
N ARG A 91 -3.16 -12.56 12.63
CA ARG A 91 -1.74 -12.92 12.64
C ARG A 91 -0.93 -11.92 11.81
N GLU A 92 0.28 -11.65 12.28
CA GLU A 92 1.25 -10.86 11.53
C GLU A 92 1.60 -11.56 10.21
N ARG A 93 1.58 -10.80 9.12
CA ARG A 93 1.91 -11.26 7.77
C ARG A 93 3.22 -10.64 7.31
N ASN A 94 4.00 -11.41 6.56
CA ASN A 94 5.20 -10.88 5.91
C ASN A 94 4.82 -9.90 4.77
N LEU A 95 5.80 -9.11 4.34
CA LEU A 95 5.60 -8.08 3.31
C LEU A 95 5.12 -8.68 1.97
N GLN A 96 5.66 -9.84 1.58
CA GLN A 96 5.31 -10.51 0.33
C GLN A 96 3.84 -10.91 0.30
N PHE A 97 3.36 -11.57 1.36
CA PHE A 97 1.94 -11.88 1.52
C PHE A 97 1.10 -10.60 1.46
N THR A 98 1.50 -9.57 2.21
CA THR A 98 0.74 -8.32 2.30
C THR A 98 0.60 -7.65 0.94
N VAL A 99 1.66 -7.56 0.14
CA VAL A 99 1.65 -6.96 -1.20
C VAL A 99 0.86 -7.81 -2.20
N GLN A 100 1.04 -9.13 -2.18
CA GLN A 100 0.28 -10.02 -3.06
C GLN A 100 -1.23 -9.97 -2.74
N ALA A 101 -1.59 -10.01 -1.46
CA ALA A 101 -2.96 -9.87 -0.98
C ALA A 101 -3.56 -8.49 -1.34
N TYR A 102 -2.74 -7.44 -1.32
CA TYR A 102 -3.17 -6.10 -1.72
C TYR A 102 -3.62 -6.07 -3.18
N VAL A 103 -2.86 -6.73 -4.06
CA VAL A 103 -3.10 -6.72 -5.51
C VAL A 103 -4.21 -7.69 -5.91
N SER A 104 -4.28 -8.86 -5.29
CA SER A 104 -5.12 -9.98 -5.76
C SER A 104 -6.25 -10.34 -4.79
N GLY A 105 -6.29 -9.75 -3.61
CA GLY A 105 -7.15 -10.18 -2.50
C GLY A 105 -6.48 -11.27 -1.66
N PRO A 106 -6.67 -11.28 -0.32
CA PRO A 106 -5.96 -12.18 0.58
C PRO A 106 -6.29 -13.67 0.39
N GLU A 107 -7.50 -13.98 -0.10
CA GLU A 107 -7.93 -15.35 -0.43
C GLU A 107 -7.22 -15.93 -1.66
N ASN A 108 -6.61 -15.08 -2.49
CA ASN A 108 -6.01 -15.46 -3.77
C ASN A 108 -4.48 -15.53 -3.71
N VAL A 109 -3.89 -15.46 -2.52
CA VAL A 109 -2.43 -15.48 -2.36
C VAL A 109 -1.90 -16.90 -2.45
N ASN A 110 -1.06 -17.16 -3.46
CA ASN A 110 -0.25 -18.38 -3.55
C ASN A 110 1.22 -18.06 -3.20
N LEU A 111 1.66 -18.47 -2.01
CA LEU A 111 3.03 -18.22 -1.54
C LEU A 111 4.09 -19.14 -2.17
N GLU A 112 3.67 -20.27 -2.77
CA GLU A 112 4.59 -21.20 -3.42
C GLU A 112 4.99 -20.73 -4.83
N ALA A 113 4.17 -19.87 -5.44
CA ALA A 113 4.43 -19.29 -6.74
C ALA A 113 5.08 -17.91 -6.61
N LYS A 114 6.26 -17.74 -7.24
CA LYS A 114 6.87 -16.42 -7.38
C LYS A 114 5.97 -15.55 -8.26
N SER A 115 5.30 -14.56 -7.65
CA SER A 115 4.34 -13.69 -8.33
C SER A 115 5.06 -12.59 -9.13
N PRO A 116 4.74 -12.38 -10.42
CA PRO A 116 5.28 -11.26 -11.21
C PRO A 116 5.03 -9.88 -10.56
N GLN A 117 3.97 -9.76 -9.76
CA GLN A 117 3.63 -8.52 -9.05
C GLN A 117 4.59 -8.27 -7.88
N TRP A 118 5.06 -9.32 -7.21
CA TRP A 118 6.09 -9.21 -6.18
C TRP A 118 7.42 -8.74 -6.77
N ASP A 119 7.87 -9.33 -7.89
CA ASP A 119 9.11 -8.91 -8.54
C ASP A 119 9.07 -7.42 -8.97
N LYS A 120 7.93 -6.95 -9.49
CA LYS A 120 7.71 -5.52 -9.82
C LYS A 120 7.76 -4.63 -8.58
N PHE A 121 7.17 -5.09 -7.47
CA PHE A 121 7.18 -4.35 -6.22
C PHE A 121 8.59 -4.23 -5.64
N GLU A 122 9.37 -5.31 -5.59
CA GLU A 122 10.74 -5.27 -5.09
C GLU A 122 11.64 -4.33 -5.90
N GLN A 123 11.47 -4.32 -7.23
CA GLN A 123 12.17 -3.38 -8.12
C GLN A 123 11.80 -1.93 -7.80
N ALA A 124 10.51 -1.63 -7.68
CA ALA A 124 10.03 -0.29 -7.34
C ALA A 124 10.52 0.14 -5.95
N LEU A 125 10.43 -0.75 -4.96
CA LEU A 125 10.87 -0.51 -3.59
C LEU A 125 12.37 -0.18 -3.53
N THR A 126 13.20 -0.98 -4.21
CA THR A 126 14.65 -0.72 -4.29
C THR A 126 14.95 0.67 -4.84
N MET A 127 14.23 1.08 -5.90
CA MET A 127 14.39 2.40 -6.49
C MET A 127 14.05 3.54 -5.51
N TYR A 128 12.98 3.41 -4.71
CA TYR A 128 12.60 4.42 -3.73
C TYR A 128 13.59 4.52 -2.56
N ASN A 129 14.16 3.40 -2.11
CA ASN A 129 15.16 3.41 -1.03
C ASN A 129 16.50 4.01 -1.48
N VAL A 130 17.01 3.65 -2.67
CA VAL A 130 18.24 4.27 -3.21
C VAL A 130 18.10 5.79 -3.34
N ARG A 131 16.92 6.28 -3.76
CA ARG A 131 16.65 7.72 -3.83
C ARG A 131 16.64 8.37 -2.45
N LYS A 132 16.15 7.67 -1.43
CA LYS A 132 16.10 8.16 -0.06
C LYS A 132 17.52 8.29 0.53
N GLU A 133 18.34 7.25 0.41
CA GLU A 133 19.74 7.26 0.87
C GLU A 133 20.53 8.42 0.23
N ARG A 134 20.39 8.63 -1.08
CA ARG A 134 21.04 9.76 -1.78
C ARG A 134 20.66 11.13 -1.23
N ARG A 135 19.39 11.32 -0.83
CA ARG A 135 18.89 12.58 -0.24
C ARG A 135 19.40 12.79 1.20
N GLU A 136 19.66 11.72 1.93
CA GLU A 136 20.19 11.79 3.29
C GLU A 136 21.69 12.09 3.27
N VAL A 137 22.46 11.47 2.35
CA VAL A 137 23.87 11.82 2.12
C VAL A 137 24.03 13.30 1.75
N HIS A 138 23.20 13.83 0.84
CA HIS A 138 23.26 15.26 0.47
C HIS A 138 22.95 16.19 1.65
N ARG A 139 22.07 15.79 2.57
CA ARG A 139 21.71 16.60 3.75
C ARG A 139 22.78 16.64 4.83
N HIS A 140 23.75 15.73 4.82
CA HIS A 140 24.88 15.71 5.76
C HIS A 140 26.15 16.38 5.22
N VAL A 141 26.14 16.82 3.96
CA VAL A 141 27.28 17.47 3.29
C VAL A 141 27.04 18.99 3.09
N THR A 142 25.89 19.51 3.53
CA THR A 142 25.52 20.94 3.49
C THR A 142 25.35 21.47 4.91
#